data_AF-A0A1G1ZQD5-F1
#
_entry.id   AF-A0A1G1ZQD5-F1
#
_cell.length_a   1.000
_cell.length_b   1.000
_cell.length_c   1.000
_cell.angle_alpha   90.00
_cell.angle_beta   90.00
_cell.angle_gamma   90.00
#
_symmetry.space_group_name_H-M   'P 1'
#
loop_
_entity.id
_entity.type
_entity.pdbx_description
1 polymer ?
#
loop_
_entity_poly.entity_id
_entity_poly.type
_entity_poly.pdbx_seq_one_letter_code
_entity_poly.pdbx_strand_id
1 'polypeptide(L)'
;MQNFGVADATNFKNKKGQSLIELLLAIALGSMFISSAVGVLVVSLRSGSQNKSMQIASLLTQELLDKTKVFAEQRWLNVYNLTKSQPYYLNFVGGTFVAVAGIELIALDGIQYSRNFTVANYLRSGADDSSTQIVRVTVSWQQGADVANITRSQYVARIRNLVWRSSSPGSGNESPVFDTGVNGGAAWNTIMWQGSGGSVGFRIATSNSLAGSWNYFGPGGNPATYYQPAGSNIQALITAVDHNNKRYARYRPYYLSGSPSVNEVIMNYSP
;
A
#
# COMPACT_ATOMS: atom_id res chain seq x y z
N MET A 1 -28.48 -30.04 -85.99
CA MET A 1 -27.96 -30.39 -84.65
C MET A 1 -26.47 -30.07 -84.64
N GLN A 2 -26.09 -28.94 -84.05
CA GLN A 2 -24.68 -28.51 -83.95
C GLN A 2 -24.03 -29.17 -82.73
N ASN A 3 -22.88 -29.80 -82.98
CA ASN A 3 -22.08 -30.51 -82.00
C ASN A 3 -21.45 -29.51 -81.03
N PHE A 4 -21.68 -29.68 -79.72
CA PHE A 4 -20.99 -28.93 -78.68
C PHE A 4 -19.54 -29.39 -78.61
N GLY A 5 -18.64 -28.59 -79.20
CA GLY A 5 -17.21 -28.73 -79.00
C GLY A 5 -16.87 -28.41 -77.55
N VAL A 6 -16.51 -29.45 -76.80
CA VAL A 6 -15.87 -29.36 -75.49
C VAL A 6 -14.65 -28.45 -75.64
N ALA A 7 -14.66 -27.30 -74.97
CA ALA A 7 -13.48 -26.45 -74.85
C ALA A 7 -12.47 -27.19 -73.97
N ASP A 8 -11.49 -27.80 -74.62
CA ASP A 8 -10.34 -28.46 -74.03
C ASP A 8 -9.57 -27.46 -73.16
N ALA A 9 -9.64 -27.70 -71.85
CA ALA A 9 -9.01 -26.89 -70.82
C ALA A 9 -7.52 -27.21 -70.70
N THR A 10 -6.73 -27.12 -71.77
CA THR A 10 -5.28 -27.29 -71.69
C THR A 10 -4.53 -26.51 -72.75
N ASN A 11 -4.12 -25.26 -72.47
CA ASN A 11 -3.01 -24.63 -73.22
C ASN A 11 -2.38 -23.43 -72.51
N PHE A 12 -1.67 -23.67 -71.41
CA PHE A 12 -0.60 -22.75 -71.00
C PHE A 12 0.57 -22.93 -71.98
N LYS A 13 0.53 -22.20 -73.10
CA LYS A 13 1.62 -22.19 -74.08
C LYS A 13 2.89 -21.63 -73.43
N ASN A 14 3.87 -22.51 -73.21
CA ASN A 14 5.23 -22.20 -72.76
C ASN A 14 5.92 -21.20 -73.71
N LYS A 15 5.77 -19.89 -73.44
CA LYS A 15 6.54 -18.85 -74.12
C LYS A 15 7.87 -18.65 -73.38
N LYS A 16 8.99 -18.79 -74.09
CA LYS A 16 10.35 -18.56 -73.56
C LYS A 16 10.37 -17.16 -72.90
N GLY A 17 10.43 -17.11 -71.57
CA GLY A 17 10.33 -15.89 -70.75
C GLY A 17 9.35 -15.96 -69.57
N GLN A 18 8.32 -16.81 -69.62
CA GLN A 18 7.30 -16.91 -68.55
C GLN A 18 7.85 -17.48 -67.23
N SER A 19 8.73 -18.48 -67.28
CA SER A 19 9.34 -19.07 -66.08
C SER A 19 10.25 -18.09 -65.32
N LEU A 20 10.89 -17.14 -66.03
CA LEU A 20 11.76 -16.13 -65.41
C LEU A 20 10.94 -15.12 -64.60
N ILE A 21 9.83 -14.64 -65.16
CA ILE A 21 8.96 -13.67 -64.46
C ILE A 21 8.25 -14.31 -63.25
N GLU A 22 7.87 -15.58 -63.35
CA GLU A 22 7.25 -16.32 -62.24
C GLU A 22 8.23 -16.52 -61.08
N LEU A 23 9.49 -16.86 -61.37
CA LEU A 23 10.53 -16.96 -60.34
C LEU A 23 10.82 -15.61 -59.69
N LEU A 24 10.87 -14.52 -60.47
CA LEU A 24 11.05 -13.17 -59.94
C LEU A 24 9.89 -12.76 -59.03
N LEU A 25 8.64 -13.03 -59.44
CA LEU A 25 7.46 -12.79 -58.61
C LEU A 25 7.47 -13.62 -57.33
N ALA A 26 7.84 -14.90 -57.41
CA ALA A 26 7.92 -15.79 -56.25
C ALA A 26 8.98 -15.31 -55.25
N ILE A 27 10.16 -14.89 -55.73
CA ILE A 27 11.21 -14.34 -54.86
C ILE A 27 10.79 -12.99 -54.27
N ALA A 28 10.18 -12.12 -55.08
CA ALA A 28 9.71 -10.81 -54.61
C ALA A 28 8.67 -10.96 -53.49
N LEU A 29 7.63 -11.77 -53.71
CA LEU A 29 6.60 -12.03 -52.70
C LEU A 29 7.18 -12.78 -51.49
N GLY A 30 8.03 -13.79 -51.72
CA GLY A 30 8.69 -14.54 -50.66
C GLY A 30 9.51 -13.64 -49.74
N SER A 31 10.32 -12.74 -50.30
CA SER A 31 11.11 -11.77 -49.52
C SER A 31 10.25 -10.79 -48.72
N MET A 32 9.11 -10.37 -49.29
CA MET A 32 8.14 -9.51 -48.61
C MET A 32 7.50 -10.19 -47.41
N PHE A 33 7.14 -11.48 -47.54
CA PHE A 33 6.59 -12.27 -46.43
C PHE A 33 7.62 -12.58 -45.35
N ILE A 34 8.86 -12.90 -45.72
CA ILE A 34 9.92 -13.17 -44.74
C ILE A 34 10.23 -11.90 -43.93
N SER A 35 10.32 -10.74 -44.60
CA SER A 35 10.63 -9.47 -43.94
C SER A 35 9.54 -9.07 -42.95
N SER A 36 8.26 -9.25 -43.31
CA SER A 36 7.15 -8.95 -42.41
C SER A 36 7.09 -9.91 -41.21
N ALA A 37 7.30 -11.21 -41.43
CA ALA A 37 7.32 -12.21 -40.36
C ALA A 37 8.46 -11.95 -39.35
N VAL A 38 9.67 -11.66 -39.84
CA VAL A 38 10.81 -11.32 -38.97
C VAL A 38 10.55 -10.03 -38.21
N GLY A 39 9.98 -9.01 -38.85
CA GLY A 39 9.60 -7.76 -38.20
C GLY A 39 8.65 -7.95 -37.02
N VAL A 40 7.59 -8.76 -37.19
CA VAL A 40 6.63 -9.07 -36.12
C VAL A 40 7.28 -9.85 -34.99
N LEU A 41 8.15 -10.83 -35.29
CA LEU A 41 8.86 -11.58 -34.26
C LEU A 41 9.76 -10.68 -33.40
N VAL A 42 10.51 -9.76 -34.02
CA VAL A 42 11.40 -8.84 -33.28
C VAL A 42 10.59 -7.92 -32.36
N VAL A 43 9.48 -7.36 -32.84
CA VAL A 43 8.60 -6.50 -32.03
C VAL A 43 7.96 -7.31 -30.89
N SER A 44 7.54 -8.53 -31.16
CA SER A 44 6.91 -9.41 -30.16
C SER A 44 7.89 -9.80 -29.05
N LEU A 45 9.12 -10.16 -29.39
CA LEU A 45 10.16 -10.49 -28.41
C LEU A 45 10.56 -9.27 -27.59
N ARG A 46 10.71 -8.10 -28.23
CA ARG A 46 10.98 -6.84 -27.53
C ARG A 46 9.86 -6.50 -26.55
N SER A 47 8.60 -6.56 -27.01
CA SER A 47 7.42 -6.32 -26.17
C SER A 47 7.36 -7.30 -25.00
N GLY A 48 7.60 -8.59 -25.24
CA GLY A 48 7.65 -9.61 -24.18
C GLY A 48 8.71 -9.33 -23.11
N SER A 49 9.93 -8.98 -23.53
CA SER A 49 11.02 -8.61 -22.62
C SER A 49 10.70 -7.34 -21.82
N GLN A 50 10.11 -6.33 -22.47
CA GLN A 50 9.69 -5.09 -21.82
C GLN A 50 8.58 -5.35 -20.79
N ASN A 51 7.57 -6.15 -21.14
CA ASN A 51 6.48 -6.53 -20.23
C ASN A 51 6.98 -7.30 -19.01
N LYS A 52 7.91 -8.23 -19.20
CA LYS A 52 8.56 -8.94 -18.09
C LYS A 52 9.27 -7.96 -17.16
N SER A 53 10.03 -7.03 -17.71
CA SER A 53 10.78 -6.03 -16.93
C SER A 53 9.85 -5.11 -16.13
N MET A 54 8.73 -4.70 -16.73
CA MET A 54 7.68 -3.92 -16.07
C MET A 54 7.01 -4.68 -14.92
N GLN A 55 6.73 -5.97 -15.11
CA GLN A 55 6.13 -6.80 -14.05
C GLN A 55 7.07 -6.96 -12.84
N ILE A 56 8.36 -7.22 -13.09
CA ILE A 56 9.38 -7.30 -12.03
C ILE A 56 9.51 -5.96 -11.31
N ALA A 57 9.62 -4.85 -12.04
CA ALA A 57 9.73 -3.52 -11.45
C ALA A 57 8.50 -3.16 -10.59
N SER A 58 7.30 -3.56 -11.01
CA SER A 58 6.07 -3.39 -10.24
C SER A 58 6.11 -4.19 -8.93
N LEU A 59 6.55 -5.45 -8.99
CA LEU A 59 6.72 -6.31 -7.81
C LEU A 59 7.73 -5.70 -6.82
N LEU A 60 8.91 -5.28 -7.30
CA LEU A 60 9.95 -4.65 -6.48
C LEU A 60 9.47 -3.33 -5.86
N THR A 61 8.66 -2.57 -6.60
CA THR A 61 8.05 -1.33 -6.11
C THR A 61 7.08 -1.62 -4.98
N GLN A 62 6.19 -2.60 -5.16
CA GLN A 62 5.22 -3.02 -4.15
C GLN A 62 5.93 -3.56 -2.90
N GLU A 63 6.94 -4.42 -3.09
CA GLU A 63 7.73 -5.00 -1.99
C GLU A 63 8.40 -3.91 -1.15
N LEU A 64 9.08 -2.94 -1.77
CA LEU A 64 9.75 -1.86 -1.04
C LEU A 64 8.74 -0.91 -0.38
N LEU A 65 7.57 -0.69 -1.00
CA LEU A 65 6.50 0.11 -0.42
C LEU A 65 5.92 -0.55 0.84
N ASP A 66 5.68 -1.86 0.79
CA ASP A 66 5.21 -2.63 1.95
C ASP A 66 6.26 -2.69 3.06
N LYS A 67 7.53 -2.88 2.72
CA LYS A 67 8.64 -2.80 3.68
C LYS A 67 8.72 -1.42 4.34
N THR A 68 8.54 -0.35 3.57
CA THR A 68 8.56 1.02 4.10
C THR A 68 7.37 1.29 5.01
N LYS A 69 6.20 0.73 4.70
CA LYS A 69 5.05 0.75 5.58
C LYS A 69 5.33 0.05 6.90
N VAL A 70 5.85 -1.17 6.88
CA VAL A 70 6.22 -1.91 8.09
C VAL A 70 7.28 -1.16 8.90
N PHE A 71 8.27 -0.57 8.24
CA PHE A 71 9.31 0.25 8.87
C PHE A 71 8.72 1.50 9.57
N ALA A 72 7.74 2.17 8.95
CA ALA A 72 6.99 3.27 9.55
C ALA A 72 6.13 2.81 10.74
N GLU A 73 5.48 1.65 10.60
CA GLU A 73 4.63 1.04 11.64
C GLU A 73 5.44 0.62 12.86
N GLN A 74 6.68 0.15 12.69
CA GLN A 74 7.58 -0.21 13.80
C GLN A 74 7.85 0.99 14.73
N ARG A 75 8.19 2.14 14.15
CA ARG A 75 8.36 3.41 14.89
C ARG A 75 8.24 4.58 13.92
N TRP A 76 7.26 5.45 14.13
CA TRP A 76 7.02 6.61 13.26
C TRP A 76 8.27 7.48 13.02
N LEU A 77 9.08 7.69 14.07
CA LEU A 77 10.31 8.48 14.00
C LEU A 77 11.33 7.94 12.99
N ASN A 78 11.27 6.65 12.66
CA ASN A 78 12.15 6.02 11.66
C ASN A 78 11.97 6.64 10.27
N VAL A 79 10.76 7.09 9.93
CA VAL A 79 10.46 7.76 8.66
C VAL A 79 10.45 9.29 8.85
N TYR A 80 9.91 9.76 9.98
CA TYR A 80 9.81 11.18 10.26
C TYR A 80 11.17 11.89 10.30
N ASN A 81 12.21 11.25 10.86
CA ASN A 81 13.54 11.85 11.00
C ASN A 81 14.41 11.74 9.75
N LEU A 82 13.98 11.03 8.71
CA LEU A 82 14.76 10.96 7.46
C LEU A 82 14.77 12.31 6.75
N THR A 83 15.92 12.67 6.19
CA THR A 83 16.06 13.85 5.35
C THR A 83 15.08 13.78 4.18
N LYS A 84 14.30 14.85 3.99
CA LYS A 84 13.28 14.89 2.94
C LYS A 84 13.91 14.93 1.56
N SER A 85 13.26 14.27 0.60
CA SER A 85 13.71 14.12 -0.80
C SER A 85 15.05 13.40 -1.00
N GLN A 86 15.75 12.97 0.04
CA GLN A 86 16.94 12.14 -0.09
C GLN A 86 16.53 10.68 -0.36
N PRO A 87 17.20 9.96 -1.29
CA PRO A 87 16.92 8.56 -1.56
C PRO A 87 17.46 7.68 -0.43
N TYR A 88 16.65 6.69 -0.05
CA TYR A 88 16.99 5.65 0.91
C TYR A 88 16.58 4.27 0.37
N TYR A 89 17.19 3.22 0.90
CA TYR A 89 16.68 1.86 0.78
C TYR A 89 16.64 1.21 2.17
N LEU A 90 15.93 0.09 2.29
CA LEU A 90 15.79 -0.62 3.56
C LEU A 90 16.69 -1.85 3.57
N ASN A 91 17.63 -1.88 4.49
CA ASN A 91 18.44 -3.06 4.78
C ASN A 91 17.89 -3.79 6.01
N PHE A 92 17.91 -5.12 6.00
CA PHE A 92 17.47 -5.92 7.15
C PHE A 92 18.70 -6.37 7.94
N VAL A 93 18.86 -5.83 9.16
CA VAL A 93 20.02 -6.10 10.01
C VAL A 93 19.52 -6.44 11.41
N GLY A 94 19.96 -7.57 11.96
CA GLY A 94 19.65 -7.94 13.35
C GLY A 94 18.15 -8.07 13.66
N GLY A 95 17.33 -8.46 12.68
CA GLY A 95 15.89 -8.63 12.88
C GLY A 95 15.04 -7.37 12.66
N THR A 96 15.64 -6.24 12.29
CA THR A 96 14.92 -4.99 12.03
C THR A 96 15.31 -4.36 10.69
N PHE A 97 14.42 -3.53 10.16
CA PHE A 97 14.73 -2.72 8.98
C PHE A 97 15.46 -1.45 9.41
N VAL A 98 16.49 -1.08 8.67
CA VAL A 98 17.23 0.17 8.84
C VAL A 98 17.26 0.90 7.50
N ALA A 99 16.92 2.19 7.52
CA ALA A 99 17.04 3.04 6.35
C ALA A 99 18.50 3.41 6.11
N VAL A 100 19.00 3.13 4.91
CA VAL A 100 20.35 3.47 4.47
C VAL A 100 20.24 4.45 3.31
N ALA A 101 21.00 5.55 3.38
CA ALA A 101 20.99 6.55 2.31
C ALA A 101 21.57 5.95 1.01
N GLY A 102 20.91 6.23 -0.11
CA GLY A 102 21.34 5.79 -1.44
C GLY A 102 20.31 4.93 -2.15
N ILE A 103 20.81 4.10 -3.06
CA ILE A 103 20.03 3.30 -3.99
C ILE A 103 20.46 1.84 -3.83
N GLU A 104 19.48 0.93 -3.74
CA GLU A 104 19.72 -0.51 -3.73
C GLU A 104 19.76 -1.04 -5.16
N LEU A 105 20.75 -1.88 -5.46
CA LEU A 105 20.90 -2.53 -6.75
C LEU A 105 20.51 -4.01 -6.64
N ILE A 106 19.65 -4.46 -7.54
CA ILE A 106 19.10 -5.83 -7.55
C ILE A 106 19.25 -6.40 -8.95
N ALA A 107 20.01 -7.48 -9.08
CA ALA A 107 20.16 -8.20 -10.34
C ALA A 107 19.11 -9.33 -10.42
N LEU A 108 18.23 -9.26 -11.41
CA LEU A 108 17.24 -10.30 -11.71
C LEU A 108 17.19 -10.52 -13.22
N ASP A 109 17.26 -11.78 -13.65
CA ASP A 109 17.21 -12.16 -15.07
C ASP A 109 18.21 -11.42 -15.98
N GLY A 110 19.40 -11.12 -15.45
CA GLY A 110 20.45 -10.38 -16.17
C GLY A 110 20.21 -8.88 -16.31
N ILE A 111 19.14 -8.34 -15.72
CA ILE A 111 18.84 -6.90 -15.65
C ILE A 111 19.16 -6.39 -14.24
N GLN A 112 19.85 -5.27 -14.17
CA GLN A 112 20.10 -4.56 -12.91
C GLN A 112 19.01 -3.52 -12.67
N TYR A 113 18.22 -3.74 -11.63
CA TYR A 113 17.22 -2.80 -11.13
C TYR A 113 17.86 -1.94 -10.04
N SER A 114 17.54 -0.65 -10.07
CA SER A 114 17.88 0.32 -9.04
C SER A 114 16.60 0.70 -8.31
N ARG A 115 16.53 0.54 -6.98
CA ARG A 115 15.36 0.95 -6.21
C ARG A 115 15.72 1.82 -5.02
N ASN A 116 14.87 2.77 -4.71
CA ASN A 116 14.95 3.61 -3.53
C ASN A 116 13.56 4.13 -3.15
N PHE A 117 13.45 4.70 -1.96
CA PHE A 117 12.33 5.50 -1.54
C PHE A 117 12.79 6.87 -1.06
N THR A 118 11.94 7.87 -1.22
CA THR A 118 12.11 9.23 -0.68
C THR A 118 10.94 9.56 0.22
N VAL A 119 11.15 10.49 1.15
CA VAL A 119 10.12 10.95 2.09
C VAL A 119 9.88 12.44 1.90
N ALA A 120 8.63 12.87 1.97
CA ALA A 120 8.23 14.27 1.99
C ALA A 120 7.18 14.51 3.09
N ASN A 121 7.13 15.73 3.63
CA ASN A 121 6.07 16.13 4.53
C ASN A 121 4.75 16.25 3.77
N TYR A 122 3.65 15.87 4.43
CA TYR A 122 2.33 16.22 3.97
C TYR A 122 1.97 17.61 4.52
N LEU A 123 1.42 18.48 3.67
CA LEU A 123 0.95 19.80 4.09
C LEU A 123 -0.56 19.75 4.30
N ARG A 124 -1.02 20.06 5.52
CA ARG A 124 -2.45 20.28 5.81
C ARG A 124 -2.69 21.78 5.94
N SER A 125 -3.48 22.33 5.03
CA SER A 125 -3.82 23.77 5.01
C SER A 125 -2.58 24.70 4.97
N GLY A 126 -1.52 24.26 4.28
CA GLY A 126 -0.28 25.04 4.13
C GLY A 126 0.73 24.91 5.27
N ALA A 127 0.43 24.14 6.32
CA ALA A 127 1.36 23.82 7.40
C ALA A 127 1.79 22.34 7.34
N ASP A 128 3.03 22.06 7.72
CA ASP A 128 3.54 20.70 7.87
C ASP A 128 2.67 19.91 8.85
N ASP A 129 2.06 18.82 8.36
CA ASP A 129 1.41 17.83 9.21
C ASP A 129 2.46 16.87 9.77
N SER A 130 2.90 17.12 11.01
CA SER A 130 3.89 16.27 11.69
C SER A 130 3.45 14.80 11.87
N SER A 131 2.16 14.49 11.66
CA SER A 131 1.59 13.16 11.78
C SER A 131 1.45 12.40 10.46
N THR A 132 1.74 13.02 9.31
CA THR A 132 1.55 12.40 7.99
C THR A 132 2.72 12.71 7.06
N GLN A 133 3.23 11.69 6.37
CA GLN A 133 4.29 11.83 5.38
C GLN A 133 3.96 11.06 4.11
N ILE A 134 4.53 11.51 3.00
CA ILE A 134 4.44 10.86 1.71
C ILE A 134 5.73 10.10 1.49
N VAL A 135 5.63 8.80 1.28
CA VAL A 135 6.72 7.95 0.81
C VAL A 135 6.56 7.77 -0.69
N ARG A 136 7.62 8.00 -1.47
CA ARG A 136 7.67 7.71 -2.91
C ARG A 136 8.73 6.67 -3.16
N VAL A 137 8.33 5.52 -3.69
CA VAL A 137 9.22 4.44 -4.11
C VAL A 137 9.45 4.57 -5.60
N THR A 138 10.70 4.52 -6.04
CA THR A 138 11.08 4.53 -7.45
C THR A 138 11.96 3.32 -7.73
N VAL A 139 11.61 2.58 -8.79
CA VAL A 139 12.41 1.49 -9.35
C VAL A 139 12.75 1.84 -10.79
N SER A 140 14.02 1.76 -11.17
CA SER A 140 14.50 2.03 -12.52
C SER A 140 15.38 0.90 -13.05
N TRP A 141 15.36 0.69 -14.36
CA TRP A 141 16.19 -0.31 -15.04
C TRP A 141 16.53 0.16 -16.46
N GLN A 142 17.56 -0.44 -17.04
CA GLN A 142 17.95 -0.18 -18.42
C GLN A 142 17.00 -0.88 -19.39
N GLN A 143 16.51 -0.13 -20.38
CA GLN A 143 15.65 -0.61 -21.46
C GLN A 143 16.27 -0.18 -22.80
N GLY A 144 17.25 -0.97 -23.27
CA GLY A 144 18.05 -0.58 -24.44
C GLY A 144 19.02 0.54 -24.09
N ALA A 145 18.88 1.69 -24.77
CA ALA A 145 19.70 2.88 -24.50
C ALA A 145 19.07 3.82 -23.45
N ASP A 146 17.80 3.58 -23.09
CA ASP A 146 17.03 4.45 -22.19
C ASP A 146 16.88 3.82 -20.80
N VAL A 147 16.65 4.65 -19.79
CA VAL A 147 16.31 4.21 -18.44
C VAL A 147 14.80 4.29 -18.24
N ALA A 148 14.16 3.13 -18.12
CA ALA A 148 12.76 3.05 -17.74
C ALA A 148 12.62 3.10 -16.21
N ASN A 149 11.52 3.64 -15.70
CA ASN A 149 11.23 3.67 -14.28
C ASN A 149 9.73 3.54 -13.97
N ILE A 150 9.43 3.07 -12.77
CA ILE A 150 8.11 3.10 -12.15
C ILE A 150 8.25 3.81 -10.82
N THR A 151 7.34 4.75 -10.55
CA THR A 151 7.24 5.43 -9.25
C THR A 151 5.87 5.22 -8.65
N ARG A 152 5.81 4.89 -7.37
CA ARG A 152 4.57 4.76 -6.61
C ARG A 152 4.66 5.51 -5.31
N SER A 153 3.59 6.24 -4.98
CA SER A 153 3.51 7.02 -3.75
C SER A 153 2.47 6.43 -2.80
N GLN A 154 2.74 6.52 -1.50
CA GLN A 154 1.79 6.18 -0.45
C GLN A 154 1.93 7.15 0.72
N TYR A 155 0.80 7.43 1.39
CA TYR A 155 0.78 8.16 2.64
C TYR A 155 1.02 7.20 3.82
N VAL A 156 1.90 7.61 4.72
CA VAL A 156 2.12 6.96 6.01
C VAL A 156 1.78 7.94 7.12
N ALA A 157 1.12 7.47 8.18
CA ALA A 157 0.67 8.32 9.27
C ALA A 157 1.07 7.74 10.64
N ARG A 158 1.22 8.63 11.62
CA ARG A 158 1.49 8.35 13.04
C ARG A 158 0.21 7.88 13.75
N ILE A 159 -0.45 6.82 13.28
CA ILE A 159 -1.67 6.29 13.90
C ILE A 159 -1.55 4.78 14.06
N ARG A 160 -1.92 4.28 15.25
CA ARG A 160 -2.07 2.86 15.55
C ARG A 160 -3.45 2.61 16.15
N ASN A 161 -3.97 1.42 15.90
CA ASN A 161 -5.27 1.00 16.41
C ASN A 161 -5.05 -0.10 17.44
N LEU A 162 -5.85 -0.06 18.50
CA LEU A 162 -5.92 -1.09 19.50
C LEU A 162 -7.33 -1.61 19.55
N VAL A 163 -7.45 -2.92 19.35
CA VAL A 163 -8.71 -3.62 19.23
C VAL A 163 -8.90 -4.52 20.43
N TRP A 164 -10.04 -4.41 21.09
CA TRP A 164 -10.46 -5.38 22.08
C TRP A 164 -11.83 -5.96 21.76
N ARG A 165 -11.92 -7.29 21.80
CA ARG A 165 -13.13 -8.05 21.58
C ARG A 165 -13.65 -8.58 22.91
N SER A 166 -14.89 -8.27 23.25
CA SER A 166 -15.55 -8.82 24.44
C SER A 166 -16.24 -10.12 24.10
N SER A 167 -16.09 -11.15 24.94
CA SER A 167 -16.85 -12.40 24.83
C SER A 167 -18.09 -12.45 25.73
N SER A 168 -18.41 -11.38 26.48
CA SER A 168 -19.62 -11.35 27.32
C SER A 168 -20.28 -9.96 27.34
N PRO A 169 -21.53 -9.80 26.85
CA PRO A 169 -22.29 -8.57 26.98
C PRO A 169 -22.92 -8.53 28.37
N GLY A 170 -22.25 -7.89 29.32
CA GLY A 170 -22.74 -7.77 30.69
C GLY A 170 -22.02 -6.66 31.44
N SER A 171 -22.79 -5.71 31.96
CA SER A 171 -22.37 -4.56 32.74
C SER A 171 -21.26 -4.85 33.75
N GLY A 172 -20.10 -4.21 33.62
CA GLY A 172 -19.14 -4.06 34.73
C GLY A 172 -17.67 -4.33 34.43
N ASN A 173 -17.32 -4.90 33.27
CA ASN A 173 -15.92 -5.27 33.04
C ASN A 173 -15.16 -4.11 32.40
N GLU A 174 -14.39 -3.43 33.23
CA GLU A 174 -13.27 -2.60 32.79
C GLU A 174 -12.43 -3.35 31.76
N SER A 175 -11.93 -2.65 30.75
CA SER A 175 -11.02 -3.25 29.80
C SER A 175 -9.74 -3.78 30.50
N PRO A 176 -9.00 -4.70 29.87
CA PRO A 176 -7.61 -4.94 30.25
C PRO A 176 -6.78 -3.66 30.13
N VAL A 177 -5.59 -3.68 30.73
CA VAL A 177 -4.60 -2.60 30.54
C VAL A 177 -4.04 -2.70 29.14
N PHE A 178 -4.26 -1.64 28.38
CA PHE A 178 -3.70 -1.44 27.07
C PHE A 178 -2.35 -0.76 27.20
N ASP A 179 -1.30 -1.36 26.63
CA ASP A 179 0.03 -0.78 26.55
C ASP A 179 0.31 -0.33 25.11
N THR A 180 0.62 0.95 24.91
CA THR A 180 1.00 1.45 23.59
C THR A 180 2.43 1.06 23.18
N GLY A 181 3.26 0.62 24.13
CA GLY A 181 4.67 0.32 23.94
C GLY A 181 5.55 1.56 23.77
N VAL A 182 4.99 2.77 23.94
CA VAL A 182 5.67 4.04 23.67
C VAL A 182 6.29 4.58 24.95
N ASN A 183 7.62 4.59 25.00
CA ASN A 183 8.36 5.18 26.12
C ASN A 183 8.17 6.71 26.12
N GLY A 184 7.61 7.26 27.20
CA GLY A 184 7.17 8.66 27.28
C GLY A 184 5.66 8.88 27.05
N GLY A 185 4.93 7.83 26.67
CA GLY A 185 3.47 7.84 26.51
C GLY A 185 3.00 8.23 25.10
N ALA A 186 1.70 8.07 24.87
CA ALA A 186 1.05 8.27 23.58
C ALA A 186 -0.09 9.29 23.69
N ALA A 187 -0.55 9.81 22.56
CA ALA A 187 -1.76 10.61 22.43
C ALA A 187 -2.92 9.71 21.99
N TRP A 188 -3.95 9.56 22.84
CA TRP A 188 -5.16 8.83 22.47
C TRP A 188 -6.09 9.75 21.66
N ASN A 189 -6.50 9.29 20.48
CA ASN A 189 -7.15 10.12 19.46
C ASN A 189 -8.66 9.90 19.42
N THR A 190 -9.09 8.65 19.24
CA THR A 190 -10.50 8.32 19.09
C THR A 190 -10.84 7.00 19.76
N ILE A 191 -12.11 6.85 20.14
CA ILE A 191 -12.72 5.60 20.59
C ILE A 191 -13.96 5.34 19.75
N MET A 192 -14.15 4.09 19.34
CA MET A 192 -15.36 3.61 18.69
C MET A 192 -15.71 2.22 19.18
N TRP A 193 -16.93 1.80 18.89
CA TRP A 193 -17.40 0.46 19.19
C TRP A 193 -18.12 -0.15 18.00
N GLN A 194 -18.11 -1.47 17.93
CA GLN A 194 -18.86 -2.25 16.97
C GLN A 194 -19.84 -3.14 17.72
N GLY A 195 -21.05 -3.24 17.19
CA GLY A 195 -22.15 -3.98 17.78
C GLY A 195 -23.49 -3.47 17.29
N SER A 196 -24.57 -3.76 18.01
CA SER A 196 -25.93 -3.38 17.61
C SER A 196 -26.77 -2.86 18.77
N GLY A 197 -27.73 -2.00 18.45
CA GLY A 197 -28.67 -1.44 19.42
C GLY A 197 -28.08 -0.33 20.28
N GLY A 198 -28.95 0.57 20.72
CA GLY A 198 -28.68 1.49 21.82
C GLY A 198 -27.54 2.50 21.64
N SER A 199 -27.16 3.11 22.77
CA SER A 199 -26.08 4.07 22.89
C SER A 199 -25.11 3.66 24.00
N VAL A 200 -23.81 3.82 23.72
CA VAL A 200 -22.73 3.45 24.62
C VAL A 200 -21.82 4.65 24.85
N GLY A 201 -21.55 4.94 26.11
CA GLY A 201 -20.55 5.90 26.54
C GLY A 201 -19.32 5.19 27.09
N PHE A 202 -18.15 5.83 26.98
CA PHE A 202 -16.90 5.32 27.53
C PHE A 202 -16.30 6.32 28.50
N ARG A 203 -15.80 5.83 29.63
CA ARG A 203 -14.82 6.58 30.43
C ARG A 203 -13.46 5.94 30.27
N ILE A 204 -12.43 6.77 30.17
CA ILE A 204 -11.07 6.32 29.89
C ILE A 204 -10.21 6.67 31.10
N ALA A 205 -9.32 5.76 31.47
CA ALA A 205 -8.29 5.97 32.48
C ALA A 205 -6.93 5.75 31.82
N THR A 206 -5.99 6.67 32.01
CA THR A 206 -4.67 6.59 31.40
C THR A 206 -3.57 6.74 32.46
N SER A 207 -2.45 6.04 32.28
CA SER A 207 -1.34 6.05 33.23
C SER A 207 0.02 5.83 32.56
N ASN A 208 1.10 6.20 33.25
CA ASN A 208 2.47 5.83 32.89
C ASN A 208 3.01 4.66 33.74
N SER A 209 2.17 4.08 34.62
CA SER A 209 2.47 2.90 35.40
C SER A 209 1.54 1.76 35.01
N LEU A 210 2.08 0.55 34.83
CA LEU A 210 1.31 -0.66 34.52
C LEU A 210 0.35 -1.02 35.66
N ALA A 211 0.74 -0.76 36.90
CA ALA A 211 -0.13 -0.96 38.07
C ALA A 211 -1.24 0.10 38.12
N GLY A 212 -0.92 1.33 37.71
CA GLY A 212 -1.85 2.43 37.48
C GLY A 212 -2.54 2.99 38.74
N SER A 213 -2.88 4.29 38.72
CA SER A 213 -4.01 4.83 39.48
C SER A 213 -5.11 5.06 38.46
N TRP A 214 -6.04 4.10 38.37
CA TRP A 214 -7.04 4.05 37.30
C TRP A 214 -8.22 4.98 37.59
N ASN A 215 -8.04 6.26 37.29
CA ASN A 215 -9.11 7.25 37.39
C ASN A 215 -9.81 7.40 36.04
N TYR A 216 -11.10 7.09 36.00
CA TYR A 216 -11.90 7.05 34.78
C TYR A 216 -12.63 8.38 34.56
N PHE A 217 -12.32 9.06 33.46
CA PHE A 217 -12.91 10.34 33.10
C PHE A 217 -13.57 10.30 31.72
N GLY A 218 -14.58 11.15 31.53
CA GLY A 218 -15.08 11.52 30.21
C GLY A 218 -14.41 12.81 29.71
N PRO A 219 -14.96 13.44 28.66
CA PRO A 219 -14.42 14.68 28.10
C PRO A 219 -14.21 15.77 29.16
N GLY A 220 -13.02 16.38 29.17
CA GLY A 220 -12.66 17.49 30.05
C GLY A 220 -12.33 17.08 31.49
N GLY A 221 -11.83 15.85 31.68
CA GLY A 221 -11.42 15.34 32.99
C GLY A 221 -12.56 15.12 33.97
N ASN A 222 -13.81 15.10 33.50
CA ASN A 222 -14.98 15.01 34.37
C ASN A 222 -15.38 13.53 34.59
N PRO A 223 -15.41 13.04 35.85
CA PRO A 223 -15.77 11.66 36.15
C PRO A 223 -17.27 11.39 36.02
N ALA A 224 -18.10 12.37 35.69
CA ALA A 224 -19.55 12.21 35.45
C ALA A 224 -19.90 12.08 33.96
N THR A 225 -19.03 12.55 33.05
CA THR A 225 -19.28 12.53 31.59
C THR A 225 -18.76 11.26 30.92
N TYR A 226 -19.05 11.11 29.63
CA TYR A 226 -18.65 9.95 28.82
C TYR A 226 -18.21 10.41 27.43
N TYR A 227 -17.18 9.76 26.86
CA TYR A 227 -16.92 9.79 25.43
C TYR A 227 -18.00 8.96 24.74
N GLN A 228 -18.91 9.59 24.02
CA GLN A 228 -20.09 8.93 23.47
C GLN A 228 -20.06 8.99 21.94
N PRO A 229 -19.68 7.89 21.27
CA PRO A 229 -19.92 7.73 19.84
C PRO A 229 -21.40 7.89 19.48
N ALA A 230 -21.69 8.57 18.37
CA ALA A 230 -23.07 8.78 17.92
C ALA A 230 -23.79 7.48 17.52
N GLY A 231 -23.05 6.39 17.34
CA GLY A 231 -23.59 5.06 17.03
C GLY A 231 -22.48 4.03 16.87
N SER A 232 -22.89 2.80 16.56
CA SER A 232 -21.98 1.71 16.17
C SER A 232 -21.20 2.11 14.93
N ASN A 233 -19.91 1.78 14.89
CA ASN A 233 -18.95 2.14 13.85
C ASN A 233 -18.67 3.65 13.67
N ILE A 234 -19.14 4.50 14.58
CA ILE A 234 -18.84 5.94 14.57
C ILE A 234 -17.74 6.21 15.61
N GLN A 235 -16.79 7.09 15.27
CA GLN A 235 -15.71 7.48 16.18
C GLN A 235 -16.12 8.68 17.03
N ALA A 236 -15.81 8.63 18.33
CA ALA A 236 -15.80 9.78 19.22
C ALA A 236 -14.36 10.25 19.43
N LEU A 237 -14.17 11.57 19.39
CA LEU A 237 -12.88 12.19 19.69
C LEU A 237 -12.56 12.07 21.19
N ILE A 238 -11.34 11.64 21.50
CA ILE A 238 -10.79 11.68 22.85
C ILE A 238 -10.09 13.02 23.05
N THR A 239 -10.45 13.74 24.10
CA THR A 239 -9.81 15.01 24.43
C THR A 239 -8.38 14.74 24.90
N ALA A 240 -7.39 15.24 24.16
CA ALA A 240 -5.99 14.97 24.43
C ALA A 240 -5.54 15.46 25.82
N VAL A 241 -6.13 16.51 26.37
CA VAL A 241 -5.71 17.11 27.66
C VAL A 241 -5.62 16.08 28.79
N ASP A 242 -6.57 15.15 28.86
CA ASP A 242 -6.69 14.19 29.97
C ASP A 242 -5.92 12.89 29.73
N HIS A 243 -5.56 12.63 28.47
CA HIS A 243 -5.05 11.32 28.05
C HIS A 243 -3.71 11.38 27.30
N ASN A 244 -3.15 12.56 27.06
CA ASN A 244 -1.88 12.72 26.34
C ASN A 244 -0.65 12.35 27.20
N ASN A 245 0.42 11.90 26.52
CA ASN A 245 1.67 11.45 27.14
C ASN A 245 1.46 10.36 28.20
N LYS A 246 0.52 9.45 27.95
CA LYS A 246 0.24 8.29 28.80
C LYS A 246 0.45 6.99 28.02
N ARG A 247 1.27 6.09 28.57
CA ARG A 247 1.62 4.81 27.92
C ARG A 247 0.49 3.78 28.02
N TYR A 248 -0.17 3.73 29.16
CA TYR A 248 -1.19 2.74 29.45
C TYR A 248 -2.58 3.36 29.43
N ALA A 249 -3.57 2.62 28.95
CA ALA A 249 -4.98 3.01 29.02
C ALA A 249 -5.88 1.86 29.45
N ARG A 250 -7.03 2.22 30.01
CA ARG A 250 -8.18 1.35 30.21
C ARG A 250 -9.43 2.14 29.84
N TYR A 251 -10.48 1.46 29.43
CA TYR A 251 -11.80 2.06 29.33
C TYR A 251 -12.80 1.28 30.16
N ARG A 252 -13.90 1.95 30.50
CA ARG A 252 -15.08 1.36 31.08
C ARG A 252 -16.29 1.75 30.25
N PRO A 253 -17.02 0.79 29.65
CA PRO A 253 -18.23 1.07 28.88
C PRO A 253 -19.42 1.31 29.81
N TYR A 254 -20.32 2.18 29.38
CA TYR A 254 -21.59 2.51 30.02
C TYR A 254 -22.71 2.42 29.00
N TYR A 255 -23.70 1.58 29.27
CA TYR A 255 -24.86 1.36 28.42
C TYR A 255 -25.91 2.41 28.76
N LEU A 256 -26.08 3.41 27.89
CA LEU A 256 -26.86 4.61 28.19
C LEU A 256 -28.34 4.44 27.85
N SER A 257 -28.65 3.83 26.71
CA SER A 257 -30.03 3.62 26.24
C SER A 257 -30.12 2.50 25.21
N GLY A 258 -31.33 1.96 24.99
CA GLY A 258 -31.66 1.11 23.83
C GLY A 258 -30.99 -0.26 23.75
N SER A 259 -30.65 -0.87 24.90
CA SER A 259 -30.07 -2.21 25.02
C SER A 259 -28.91 -2.50 24.04
N PRO A 260 -27.76 -1.79 24.18
CA PRO A 260 -26.63 -1.99 23.29
C PRO A 260 -25.96 -3.35 23.52
N SER A 261 -25.59 -4.01 22.43
CA SER A 261 -24.63 -5.10 22.41
C SER A 261 -23.30 -4.58 21.87
N VAL A 262 -22.22 -4.71 22.65
CA VAL A 262 -20.87 -4.27 22.25
C VAL A 262 -20.02 -5.51 22.00
N ASN A 263 -19.62 -5.71 20.74
CA ASN A 263 -18.78 -6.82 20.31
C ASN A 263 -17.30 -6.44 20.36
N GLU A 264 -16.98 -5.24 19.88
CA GLU A 264 -15.61 -4.75 19.73
C GLU A 264 -15.51 -3.30 20.17
N VAL A 265 -14.40 -2.93 20.81
CA VAL A 265 -14.03 -1.54 21.10
C VAL A 265 -12.67 -1.28 20.48
N ILE A 266 -12.58 -0.20 19.72
CA ILE A 266 -11.38 0.19 18.99
C ILE A 266 -10.97 1.56 19.50
N MET A 267 -9.74 1.66 19.98
CA MET A 267 -9.11 2.93 20.36
C MET A 267 -7.92 3.21 19.45
N ASN A 268 -7.86 4.42 18.93
CA ASN A 268 -6.75 4.86 18.09
C ASN A 268 -5.83 5.76 18.89
N TYR A 269 -4.53 5.59 18.72
CA TYR A 269 -3.52 6.42 19.37
C TYR A 269 -2.39 6.77 18.41
N SER A 270 -1.70 7.85 18.72
CA SER A 270 -0.47 8.27 18.09
C SER A 270 0.67 8.06 19.09
N PRO A 271 1.75 7.32 18.72
CA PRO A 271 2.98 7.23 19.51
C PRO A 271 3.61 8.59 19.76
#